data_AF-A0A4D4J1Q2-F1
#
_entry.id   AF-A0A4D4J1Q2-F1
#
_cell.length_a   1.000
_cell.length_b   1.000
_cell.length_c   1.000
_cell.angle_alpha   90.00
_cell.angle_beta   90.00
_cell.angle_gamma   90.00
#
_symmetry.space_group_name_H-M   'P 1'
#
loop_
_entity.id
_entity.type
_entity.pdbx_description
1 polymer ?
#
loop_
_entity_poly.entity_id
_entity_poly.type
_entity_poly.pdbx_seq_one_letter_code
_entity_poly.pdbx_strand_id
1 'polypeptide(L)'
;MATVLTAEGAVDHYLRVVLPADPPTTGHAATGRRLIDLTENATLIDHRDLAYVLDDPSRLRSYDRARSVDGRMAALLGFALWLYRLREPIPEDIRSRAARFRFLLWSLYFRLPEKDSCELLPDQVKVAGRPGMEPVGEHWLHQGRAAREEWLGYLNGWEDDPWLANLHTARPGDFETELCWLSMTWPTAARPSAGRWPFAPAALHLSPTEPDTAEATRQASKDHARIAADLADNHWLPRGALFGAATGFALGTVRGRLLPLAFPSLALVLCALLFSQKVDADVARWSALGMVGAGLLAAIVGLGDRKDSLALLRMPAAALVGLLALLSFTSRWWLDPHGWRVGAGLLAGALLYVVLELRLHGVRLWPALGRGALIGFIGTMYAFVLSLLLLGFVAPSVGEHGECLLGWWNTDVWAARPLAGCKELEDRTAAPAAGVLVLMTGWAFAAGLAAQILWDDRPVTAPLGRLRRVRGGRP
;
A
#
# COMPACT_ATOMS: atom_id res chain seq x y z
N MET A 1 1.12 -17.28 -32.06
CA MET A 1 2.41 -16.60 -31.80
C MET A 1 2.10 -15.24 -31.21
N ALA A 2 2.56 -14.92 -30.00
CA ALA A 2 2.36 -13.61 -29.40
C ALA A 2 3.51 -12.69 -29.81
N THR A 3 3.21 -11.54 -30.44
CA THR A 3 4.21 -10.54 -30.83
C THR A 3 4.79 -9.89 -29.58
N VAL A 4 6.11 -9.95 -29.42
CA VAL A 4 6.81 -9.23 -28.34
C VAL A 4 6.82 -7.74 -28.70
N LEU A 5 6.36 -6.88 -27.78
CA LEU A 5 6.41 -5.43 -27.97
C LEU A 5 7.86 -4.96 -28.05
N THR A 6 8.21 -4.26 -29.13
CA THR A 6 9.50 -3.56 -29.27
C THR A 6 9.58 -2.39 -28.29
N ALA A 7 10.78 -1.89 -28.01
CA ALA A 7 10.95 -0.71 -27.16
C ALA A 7 10.26 0.53 -27.72
N GLU A 8 10.29 0.71 -29.05
CA GLU A 8 9.51 1.74 -29.74
C GLU A 8 8.01 1.60 -29.46
N GLY A 9 7.47 0.37 -29.51
CA GLY A 9 6.07 0.11 -29.17
C GLY A 9 5.76 0.34 -27.69
N ALA A 10 6.73 0.09 -26.79
CA ALA A 10 6.59 0.37 -25.37
C ALA A 10 6.55 1.87 -25.09
N VAL A 11 7.40 2.66 -25.77
CA VAL A 11 7.37 4.13 -25.71
C VAL A 11 6.09 4.65 -26.33
N ASP A 12 5.67 4.18 -27.51
CA ASP A 12 4.41 4.61 -28.13
C ASP A 12 3.20 4.33 -27.21
N HIS A 13 3.16 3.15 -26.57
CA HIS A 13 2.16 2.83 -25.56
C HIS A 13 2.24 3.77 -24.35
N TYR A 14 3.44 4.03 -23.83
CA TYR A 14 3.65 4.98 -22.73
C TYR A 14 3.08 6.36 -23.06
N LEU A 15 3.41 6.86 -24.26
CA LEU A 15 3.00 8.19 -24.70
C LEU A 15 1.49 8.29 -24.95
N ARG A 16 0.83 7.22 -25.40
CA ARG A 16 -0.60 7.24 -25.73
C ARG A 16 -1.52 6.84 -24.59
N VAL A 17 -1.03 6.04 -23.64
CA VAL A 17 -1.87 5.40 -22.61
C VAL A 17 -1.49 5.82 -21.21
N VAL A 18 -0.20 6.00 -20.93
CA VAL A 18 0.28 6.31 -19.57
C VAL A 18 0.33 7.81 -19.34
N LEU A 19 0.90 8.52 -20.30
CA LEU A 19 1.13 9.96 -20.17
C LEU A 19 -0.20 10.74 -20.11
N PRO A 20 -1.25 10.41 -20.90
CA PRO A 20 -2.54 11.04 -20.74
C PRO A 20 -3.17 10.71 -19.38
N ALA A 21 -3.63 11.74 -18.66
CA ALA A 21 -4.27 11.58 -17.35
C ALA A 21 -5.74 11.10 -17.46
N ASP A 22 -6.39 11.39 -18.58
CA ASP A 22 -7.72 10.91 -18.91
C ASP A 22 -7.64 9.94 -20.09
N PRO A 23 -8.15 8.71 -19.97
CA PRO A 23 -8.43 7.92 -21.16
C PRO A 23 -9.41 8.74 -22.03
N PRO A 24 -9.28 8.70 -23.37
CA PRO A 24 -10.20 9.40 -24.25
C PRO A 24 -11.61 8.87 -24.02
N THR A 25 -12.35 9.50 -23.11
CA THR A 25 -13.74 9.15 -22.86
C THR A 25 -14.49 9.57 -24.11
N THR A 26 -15.14 8.59 -24.70
CA THR A 26 -15.69 8.53 -26.06
C THR A 26 -16.83 9.53 -26.33
N GLY A 27 -17.03 10.56 -25.50
CA GLY A 27 -18.19 11.45 -25.54
C GLY A 27 -17.90 12.96 -25.72
N HIS A 28 -16.65 13.41 -25.72
CA HIS A 28 -16.30 14.81 -26.03
C HIS A 28 -15.55 14.94 -27.37
N ALA A 29 -15.88 14.04 -28.30
CA ALA A 29 -15.43 14.15 -29.68
C ALA A 29 -15.93 15.47 -30.30
N ALA A 30 -14.97 16.22 -30.86
CA ALA A 30 -15.14 17.12 -32.00
C ALA A 30 -15.55 18.59 -31.79
N THR A 31 -15.59 19.15 -30.58
CA THR A 31 -15.53 20.63 -30.45
C THR A 31 -14.07 21.09 -30.51
N GLY A 32 -13.60 21.36 -31.73
CA GLY A 32 -12.39 22.14 -32.05
C GLY A 32 -11.14 21.82 -31.22
N ARG A 33 -10.40 20.77 -31.57
CA ARG A 33 -9.11 20.45 -30.93
C ARG A 33 -8.09 21.54 -31.27
N ARG A 34 -7.97 22.56 -30.41
CA ARG A 34 -6.96 23.62 -30.55
C ARG A 34 -5.59 23.01 -30.25
N LEU A 35 -4.74 22.94 -31.26
CA LEU A 35 -3.33 22.58 -31.09
C LEU A 35 -2.57 23.78 -30.54
N ILE A 36 -1.75 23.56 -29.52
CA ILE A 36 -0.99 24.62 -28.85
C ILE A 36 0.43 24.64 -29.40
N ASP A 37 0.88 25.82 -29.83
CA ASP A 37 2.23 26.04 -30.35
C ASP A 37 3.05 26.81 -29.30
N LEU A 38 4.12 26.19 -28.80
CA LEU A 38 4.98 26.78 -27.77
C LEU A 38 5.95 27.84 -28.32
N THR A 39 5.99 28.02 -29.65
CA THR A 39 6.90 28.97 -30.30
C THR A 39 6.36 30.40 -30.32
N GLU A 40 5.05 30.59 -30.14
CA GLU A 40 4.40 31.89 -30.12
C GLU A 40 4.24 32.37 -28.65
N ASN A 41 4.98 33.41 -28.26
CA ASN A 41 4.87 34.16 -27.00
C ASN A 41 4.41 33.35 -25.77
N ALA A 42 5.36 32.68 -25.11
CA ALA A 42 5.16 31.87 -23.90
C ALA A 42 4.42 32.57 -22.73
N THR A 43 4.32 33.90 -22.75
CA THR A 43 3.64 34.71 -21.73
C THR A 43 2.12 34.76 -21.86
N LEU A 44 1.52 34.20 -22.92
CA LEU A 44 0.08 34.32 -23.20
C LEU A 44 -0.68 32.98 -23.24
N ILE A 45 -0.06 31.87 -22.84
CA ILE A 45 -0.75 30.57 -22.84
C ILE A 45 -1.77 30.53 -21.68
N ASP A 46 -3.05 30.38 -22.03
CA ASP A 46 -4.12 30.18 -21.06
C ASP A 46 -3.81 28.95 -20.18
N HIS A 47 -3.97 29.08 -18.86
CA HIS A 47 -3.77 28.00 -17.90
C HIS A 47 -4.65 26.78 -18.22
N ARG A 48 -5.84 26.98 -18.80
CA ARG A 48 -6.70 25.88 -19.27
C ARG A 48 -6.10 25.12 -20.44
N ASP A 49 -5.55 25.83 -21.41
CA ASP A 49 -4.86 25.24 -22.56
C ASP A 49 -3.64 24.43 -22.08
N LEU A 50 -2.89 24.97 -21.11
CA LEU A 50 -1.76 24.26 -20.50
C LEU A 50 -2.18 23.01 -19.72
N ALA A 51 -3.25 23.10 -18.92
CA ALA A 51 -3.87 21.96 -18.25
C ALA A 51 -4.22 20.85 -19.24
N TYR A 52 -4.87 21.19 -20.34
CA TYR A 52 -5.25 20.21 -21.36
C TYR A 52 -4.05 19.53 -22.02
N VAL A 53 -2.94 20.23 -22.21
CA VAL A 53 -1.70 19.65 -22.72
C VAL A 53 -1.07 18.70 -21.70
N LEU A 54 -1.08 19.07 -20.43
CA LEU A 54 -0.56 18.22 -19.36
C LEU A 54 -1.39 16.93 -19.20
N ASP A 55 -2.71 17.03 -19.40
CA ASP A 55 -3.63 15.89 -19.36
C ASP A 55 -3.60 15.05 -20.66
N ASP A 56 -3.33 15.66 -21.82
CA ASP A 56 -3.19 15.00 -23.13
C ASP A 56 -2.09 15.69 -23.97
N PRO A 57 -0.85 15.18 -23.92
CA PRO A 57 0.26 15.80 -24.63
C PRO A 57 0.16 15.75 -26.15
N SER A 58 -0.76 14.94 -26.70
CA SER A 58 -1.03 14.95 -28.14
C SER A 58 -1.70 16.22 -28.63
N ARG A 59 -2.09 17.13 -27.72
CA ARG A 59 -2.53 18.50 -28.05
C ARG A 59 -1.37 19.46 -28.36
N LEU A 60 -0.12 19.07 -28.09
CA LEU A 60 1.05 19.83 -28.54
C LEU A 60 1.19 19.72 -30.05
N ARG A 61 1.24 20.86 -30.74
CA ARG A 61 1.38 20.90 -32.20
C ARG A 61 2.63 20.19 -32.70
N SER A 62 3.74 20.31 -31.95
CA SER A 62 5.01 19.64 -32.25
C SER A 62 4.90 18.12 -32.09
N TYR A 63 4.15 17.66 -31.08
CA TYR A 63 3.88 16.24 -30.88
C TYR A 63 3.01 15.67 -32.00
N ASP A 64 1.91 16.33 -32.33
CA ASP A 64 0.96 15.89 -33.36
C ASP A 64 1.60 15.81 -34.75
N ARG A 65 2.48 16.76 -35.07
CA ARG A 65 3.24 16.75 -36.34
C ARG A 65 4.31 15.67 -36.41
N ALA A 66 4.81 15.20 -35.27
CA ALA A 66 5.89 14.24 -35.24
C ALA A 66 5.39 12.83 -35.62
N ARG A 67 5.92 12.30 -36.74
CA ARG A 67 5.54 10.98 -37.27
C ARG A 67 6.28 9.83 -36.60
N SER A 68 7.49 10.08 -36.07
CA SER A 68 8.30 9.09 -35.36
C SER A 68 8.10 9.17 -33.84
N VAL A 69 8.46 8.10 -33.14
CA VAL A 69 8.51 8.09 -31.66
C VAL A 69 9.54 9.10 -31.15
N ASP A 70 10.73 9.17 -31.76
CA ASP A 70 11.79 10.09 -31.35
C ASP A 70 11.38 11.56 -31.48
N GLY A 71 10.68 11.91 -32.57
CA GLY A 71 10.17 13.27 -32.77
C GLY A 71 9.14 13.64 -31.71
N ARG A 72 8.29 12.69 -31.32
CA ARG A 72 7.31 12.88 -30.23
C ARG A 72 8.00 13.00 -28.88
N MET A 73 9.04 12.19 -28.62
CA MET A 73 9.84 12.27 -27.40
C MET A 73 10.56 13.61 -27.29
N ALA A 74 11.22 14.06 -28.36
CA ALA A 74 11.89 15.35 -28.43
C ALA A 74 10.93 16.51 -28.18
N ALA A 75 9.70 16.45 -28.72
CA ALA A 75 8.67 17.44 -28.47
C ALA A 75 8.28 17.51 -26.98
N LEU A 76 8.12 16.36 -26.32
CA LEU A 76 7.78 16.28 -24.90
C LEU A 76 8.92 16.75 -24.00
N LEU A 77 10.15 16.38 -24.31
CA LEU A 77 11.33 16.85 -23.57
C LEU A 77 11.52 18.36 -23.72
N GLY A 78 11.33 18.88 -24.93
CA GLY A 78 11.28 20.32 -25.17
C GLY A 78 10.22 21.01 -24.31
N PHE A 79 9.02 20.41 -24.20
CA PHE A 79 7.94 20.93 -23.37
C PHE A 79 8.22 20.84 -21.86
N ALA A 80 8.80 19.73 -21.36
CA ALA A 80 9.19 19.61 -19.95
C ALA A 80 10.30 20.60 -19.56
N LEU A 81 11.28 20.80 -20.44
CA LEU A 81 12.32 21.83 -20.24
C LEU A 81 11.75 23.24 -20.29
N TRP A 82 10.74 23.48 -21.14
CA TRP A 82 10.01 24.75 -21.17
C TRP A 82 9.29 24.99 -19.85
N LEU A 83 8.53 24.01 -19.34
CA LEU A 83 7.87 24.07 -18.03
C LEU A 83 8.83 24.38 -16.90
N TYR A 84 9.99 23.71 -16.88
CA TYR A 84 11.02 23.92 -15.86
C TYR A 84 11.64 25.34 -15.91
N ARG A 85 11.66 25.96 -17.10
CA ARG A 85 12.28 27.28 -17.34
C ARG A 85 11.28 28.44 -17.30
N LEU A 86 10.01 28.18 -17.04
CA LEU A 86 9.02 29.24 -16.86
C LEU A 86 9.50 30.20 -15.76
N ARG A 87 9.59 31.50 -16.11
CA ARG A 87 9.99 32.56 -15.15
C ARG A 87 8.90 32.83 -14.12
N GLU A 88 7.65 32.67 -14.55
CA GLU A 88 6.49 32.76 -13.67
C GLU A 88 6.22 31.41 -13.02
N PRO A 89 5.79 31.38 -11.75
CA PRO A 89 5.43 30.14 -11.09
C PRO A 89 4.25 29.51 -11.83
N ILE A 90 4.33 28.19 -12.04
CA ILE A 90 3.21 27.42 -12.56
C ILE A 90 1.99 27.65 -11.62
N PRO A 91 0.83 28.03 -12.17
CA PRO A 91 -0.40 28.20 -11.42
C PRO A 91 -0.67 27.01 -10.51
N GLU A 92 -1.21 27.30 -9.32
CA GLU A 92 -1.40 26.29 -8.27
C GLU A 92 -2.32 25.15 -8.71
N ASP A 93 -3.34 25.44 -9.51
CA ASP A 93 -4.35 24.50 -9.99
C ASP A 93 -3.84 23.48 -11.03
N ILE A 94 -2.68 23.72 -11.66
CA ILE A 94 -2.08 22.82 -12.65
C ILE A 94 -0.71 22.28 -12.23
N ARG A 95 -0.23 22.65 -11.03
CA ARG A 95 1.13 22.35 -10.58
C ARG A 95 1.36 20.86 -10.36
N SER A 96 0.38 20.15 -9.80
CA SER A 96 0.40 18.70 -9.64
C SER A 96 0.44 17.95 -10.98
N ARG A 97 -0.34 18.40 -11.98
CA ARG A 97 -0.30 17.86 -13.35
C ARG A 97 1.06 18.05 -14.00
N ALA A 98 1.67 19.23 -13.83
CA ALA A 98 3.01 19.51 -14.33
C ALA A 98 4.09 18.67 -13.62
N ALA A 99 3.95 18.42 -12.32
CA ALA A 99 4.83 17.54 -11.55
C ALA A 99 4.72 16.08 -12.01
N ARG A 100 3.48 15.56 -12.16
CA ARG A 100 3.22 14.23 -12.73
C ARG A 100 3.85 14.08 -14.11
N PHE A 101 3.59 15.02 -15.01
CA PHE A 101 4.11 15.00 -16.38
C PHE A 101 5.64 14.93 -16.39
N ARG A 102 6.31 15.80 -15.62
CA ARG A 102 7.76 15.80 -15.48
C ARG A 102 8.28 14.48 -14.92
N PHE A 103 7.66 13.94 -13.86
CA PHE A 103 8.08 12.68 -13.28
C PHE A 103 7.99 11.54 -14.29
N LEU A 104 6.85 11.40 -14.97
CA LEU A 104 6.64 10.36 -15.98
C LEU A 104 7.69 10.47 -17.09
N LEU A 105 7.91 11.67 -17.62
CA LEU A 105 8.87 11.88 -18.70
C LEU A 105 10.33 11.63 -18.26
N TRP A 106 10.78 12.22 -17.15
CA TRP A 106 12.17 12.07 -16.68
C TRP A 106 12.46 10.66 -16.16
N SER A 107 11.44 9.93 -15.67
CA SER A 107 11.60 8.54 -15.26
C SER A 107 11.58 7.55 -16.41
N LEU A 108 11.10 7.94 -17.60
CA LEU A 108 10.96 7.03 -18.76
C LEU A 108 12.28 6.37 -19.15
N TYR A 109 13.38 7.12 -19.13
CA TYR A 109 14.73 6.59 -19.42
C TYR A 109 15.07 5.36 -18.56
N PHE A 110 14.73 5.42 -17.27
CA PHE A 110 15.02 4.35 -16.29
C PHE A 110 13.98 3.22 -16.30
N ARG A 111 12.95 3.32 -17.15
CA ARG A 111 11.91 2.30 -17.33
C ARG A 111 12.18 1.43 -18.56
N LEU A 112 12.97 1.94 -19.50
CA LEU A 112 13.36 1.23 -20.69
C LEU A 112 14.58 0.32 -20.40
N PRO A 113 14.73 -0.80 -21.13
CA PRO A 113 15.95 -1.60 -21.07
C PRO A 113 17.15 -0.79 -21.53
N GLU A 114 18.29 -1.02 -20.89
CA GLU A 114 19.54 -0.30 -21.13
C GLU A 114 19.95 -0.18 -22.60
N LYS A 115 19.77 -1.25 -23.39
CA LYS A 115 20.08 -1.26 -24.83
C LYS A 115 19.19 -0.33 -25.64
N ASP A 116 17.93 -0.19 -25.25
CA ASP A 116 16.94 0.59 -25.99
C ASP A 116 16.92 2.06 -25.54
N SER A 117 17.34 2.33 -24.30
CA SER A 117 17.35 3.66 -23.70
C SER A 117 18.27 4.65 -24.44
N CYS A 118 19.39 4.17 -24.99
CA CYS A 118 20.35 5.01 -25.73
C CYS A 118 19.90 5.32 -27.17
N GLU A 119 19.12 4.43 -27.80
CA GLU A 119 18.68 4.62 -29.19
C GLU A 119 17.44 5.51 -29.29
N LEU A 120 16.57 5.49 -28.27
CA LEU A 120 15.26 6.16 -28.29
C LEU A 120 15.27 7.58 -27.71
N LEU A 121 16.35 7.97 -27.03
CA LEU A 121 16.49 9.32 -26.50
C LEU A 121 17.28 10.21 -27.46
N PRO A 122 16.81 11.43 -27.75
CA PRO A 122 17.55 12.34 -28.61
C PRO A 122 18.87 12.77 -27.95
N ASP A 123 19.98 12.63 -28.69
CA ASP A 123 21.33 13.07 -28.28
C ASP A 123 21.38 14.56 -27.88
N GLN A 124 20.48 15.38 -28.44
CA GLN A 124 20.32 16.77 -28.07
C GLN A 124 18.84 17.15 -28.05
N VAL A 125 18.42 17.74 -26.93
CA VAL A 125 17.10 18.36 -26.83
C VAL A 125 17.24 19.86 -27.13
N LYS A 126 16.76 20.28 -28.31
CA LYS A 126 16.68 21.70 -28.66
C LYS A 126 15.46 22.32 -27.98
N VAL A 127 15.69 23.34 -27.16
CA VAL A 127 14.63 24.20 -26.64
C VAL A 127 14.51 25.41 -27.58
N ALA A 128 13.29 25.78 -27.97
CA ALA A 128 13.02 26.87 -28.91
C ALA A 128 13.88 28.12 -28.60
N GLY A 129 14.81 28.45 -29.51
CA GLY A 129 15.67 29.63 -29.43
C GLY A 129 16.90 29.53 -28.51
N ARG A 130 17.31 28.35 -28.03
CA ARG A 130 18.51 28.17 -27.19
C ARG A 130 19.39 27.00 -27.63
N PRO A 131 20.71 27.01 -27.33
CA PRO A 131 21.59 25.88 -27.61
C PRO A 131 21.06 24.61 -26.95
N GLY A 132 21.22 23.48 -27.64
CA GLY A 132 20.81 22.16 -27.16
C GLY A 132 21.48 21.84 -25.84
N MET A 133 20.75 21.19 -24.93
CA MET A 133 21.36 20.63 -23.72
C MET A 133 21.85 19.22 -24.07
N GLU A 134 23.15 18.96 -23.92
CA GLU A 134 23.68 17.60 -23.98
C GLU A 134 23.19 16.86 -22.73
N PRO A 135 22.35 15.83 -22.90
CA PRO A 135 21.82 15.10 -21.77
C PRO A 135 22.89 14.15 -21.22
N VAL A 136 23.73 14.65 -20.31
CA VAL A 136 24.62 13.78 -19.53
C VAL A 136 23.76 12.92 -18.58
N GLY A 137 24.06 11.62 -18.45
CA GLY A 137 23.26 10.68 -17.64
C GLY A 137 23.00 11.16 -16.20
N GLU A 138 23.93 11.92 -15.61
CA GLU A 138 23.75 12.54 -14.29
C GLU A 138 22.65 13.61 -14.26
N HIS A 139 22.48 14.39 -15.33
CA HIS A 139 21.42 15.40 -15.40
C HIS A 139 20.05 14.74 -15.41
N TRP A 140 19.85 13.69 -16.20
CA TRP A 140 18.61 12.90 -16.20
C TRP A 140 18.32 12.28 -14.85
N LEU A 141 19.35 11.74 -14.21
CA LEU A 141 19.23 11.15 -12.88
C LEU A 141 18.78 12.19 -11.86
N HIS A 142 19.40 13.36 -11.85
CA HIS A 142 19.04 14.46 -10.95
C HIS A 142 17.60 14.93 -11.21
N GLN A 143 17.23 15.18 -12.48
CA GLN A 143 15.88 15.61 -12.83
C GLN A 143 14.83 14.54 -12.51
N GLY A 144 15.12 13.26 -12.77
CA GLY A 144 14.25 12.15 -12.44
C GLY A 144 14.00 12.01 -10.95
N ARG A 145 15.04 12.16 -10.12
CA ARG A 145 14.92 12.13 -8.65
C ARG A 145 14.13 13.32 -8.13
N ALA A 146 14.47 14.54 -8.57
CA ALA A 146 13.77 15.75 -8.16
C ALA A 146 12.28 15.70 -8.56
N ALA A 147 11.97 15.28 -9.79
CA ALA A 147 10.60 15.14 -10.25
C ALA A 147 9.83 14.04 -9.49
N ARG A 148 10.49 12.94 -9.12
CA ARG A 148 9.91 11.86 -8.30
C ARG A 148 9.55 12.36 -6.90
N GLU A 149 10.45 13.11 -6.27
CA GLU A 149 10.21 13.70 -4.94
C GLU A 149 9.12 14.76 -4.98
N GLU A 150 9.14 15.63 -5.98
CA GLU A 150 8.09 16.62 -6.19
C GLU A 150 6.71 15.97 -6.37
N TRP A 151 6.63 14.94 -7.23
CA TRP A 151 5.39 14.21 -7.44
C TRP A 151 4.90 13.47 -6.19
N LEU A 152 5.81 12.84 -5.44
CA LEU A 152 5.50 12.24 -4.13
C LEU A 152 4.96 13.31 -3.15
N GLY A 153 5.50 14.53 -3.19
CA GLY A 153 5.00 15.66 -2.42
C GLY A 153 3.52 15.97 -2.68
N TYR A 154 3.13 16.09 -3.96
CA TYR A 154 1.72 16.29 -4.33
C TYR A 154 0.84 15.11 -3.96
N LEU A 155 1.30 13.88 -4.18
CA LEU A 155 0.54 12.69 -3.81
C LEU A 155 0.35 12.60 -2.30
N ASN A 156 1.33 12.99 -1.47
CA ASN A 156 1.17 13.05 -0.02
C ASN A 156 0.20 14.18 0.41
N GLY A 157 0.09 15.24 -0.36
CA GLY A 157 -0.83 16.37 -0.16
C GLY A 157 -2.08 16.32 -1.04
N TRP A 158 -2.49 15.13 -1.51
CA TRP A 158 -3.53 14.99 -2.53
C TRP A 158 -4.88 15.59 -2.13
N GLU A 159 -5.17 15.67 -0.84
CA GLU A 159 -6.40 16.26 -0.29
C GLU A 159 -6.46 17.78 -0.50
N ASP A 160 -5.31 18.45 -0.52
CA ASP A 160 -5.18 19.89 -0.72
C ASP A 160 -5.21 20.28 -2.21
N ASP A 161 -5.09 19.30 -3.13
CA ASP A 161 -5.08 19.51 -4.59
C ASP A 161 -6.42 19.10 -5.24
N PRO A 162 -7.19 20.02 -5.86
CA PRO A 162 -8.50 19.70 -6.40
C PRO A 162 -8.51 18.61 -7.47
N TRP A 163 -7.46 18.52 -8.29
CA TRP A 163 -7.38 17.55 -9.38
C TRP A 163 -7.06 16.16 -8.84
N LEU A 164 -6.12 16.05 -7.90
CA LEU A 164 -5.79 14.79 -7.23
C LEU A 164 -6.93 14.30 -6.33
N ALA A 165 -7.61 15.20 -5.62
CA ALA A 165 -8.80 14.87 -4.83
C ALA A 165 -9.93 14.30 -5.72
N ASN A 166 -10.15 14.91 -6.89
CA ASN A 166 -11.08 14.39 -7.87
C ASN A 166 -10.61 13.04 -8.46
N LEU A 167 -9.33 12.89 -8.77
CA LEU A 167 -8.75 11.63 -9.26
C LEU A 167 -8.96 10.50 -8.23
N HIS A 168 -8.68 10.79 -6.95
CA HIS A 168 -8.85 9.85 -5.85
C HIS A 168 -10.31 9.40 -5.68
N THR A 169 -11.26 10.33 -5.72
CA THR A 169 -12.69 10.05 -5.49
C THR A 169 -13.39 9.43 -6.69
N ALA A 170 -13.19 9.99 -7.89
CA ALA A 170 -13.85 9.53 -9.11
C ALA A 170 -13.21 8.25 -9.67
N ARG A 171 -11.88 8.13 -9.57
CA ARG A 171 -11.09 7.06 -10.21
C ARG A 171 -10.02 6.49 -9.26
N PRO A 172 -10.43 5.83 -8.16
CA PRO A 172 -9.51 5.35 -7.14
C PRO A 172 -8.48 4.33 -7.65
N GLY A 173 -8.77 3.61 -8.75
CA GLY A 173 -7.82 2.71 -9.39
C GLY A 173 -6.71 3.44 -10.17
N ASP A 174 -7.04 4.59 -10.75
CA ASP A 174 -6.07 5.43 -11.47
C ASP A 174 -5.12 6.08 -10.45
N PHE A 175 -5.65 6.57 -9.32
CA PHE A 175 -4.83 7.05 -8.20
C PHE A 175 -3.86 5.98 -7.67
N GLU A 176 -4.32 4.73 -7.48
CA GLU A 176 -3.44 3.62 -7.11
C GLU A 176 -2.38 3.31 -8.17
N THR A 177 -2.70 3.54 -9.44
CA THR A 177 -1.76 3.39 -10.55
C THR A 177 -0.67 4.47 -10.49
N GLU A 178 -1.01 5.72 -10.15
CA GLU A 178 -0.05 6.81 -9.91
C GLU A 178 0.92 6.49 -8.77
N LEU A 179 0.44 5.92 -7.67
CA LEU A 179 1.29 5.44 -6.56
C LEU A 179 2.22 4.31 -7.02
N CYS A 180 1.73 3.39 -7.84
CA CYS A 180 2.56 2.33 -8.39
C CYS A 180 3.63 2.89 -9.34
N TRP A 181 3.34 3.92 -10.14
CA TRP A 181 4.33 4.55 -11.03
C TRP A 181 5.54 5.12 -10.28
N LEU A 182 5.36 5.58 -9.04
CA LEU A 182 6.46 6.05 -8.20
C LEU A 182 7.43 4.96 -7.76
N SER A 183 7.03 3.69 -7.76
CA SER A 183 7.85 2.57 -7.24
C SER A 183 8.14 1.50 -8.29
N MET A 184 7.31 1.36 -9.30
CA MET A 184 7.45 0.31 -10.30
C MET A 184 7.82 0.90 -11.65
N THR A 185 8.68 0.22 -12.40
CA THR A 185 9.01 0.60 -13.78
C THR A 185 7.76 0.55 -14.66
N TRP A 186 6.93 -0.47 -14.46
CA TRP A 186 5.71 -0.69 -15.23
C TRP A 186 4.63 -1.42 -14.42
N PRO A 187 3.65 -0.67 -13.86
CA PRO A 187 2.57 -1.26 -13.08
C PRO A 187 1.67 -2.15 -13.93
N THR A 188 1.14 -3.22 -13.32
CA THR A 188 0.36 -4.26 -14.03
C THR A 188 -0.91 -3.71 -14.69
N ALA A 189 -1.52 -2.68 -14.11
CA ALA A 189 -2.72 -2.03 -14.64
C ALA A 189 -2.46 -1.26 -15.96
N ALA A 190 -1.22 -0.87 -16.23
CA ALA A 190 -0.84 -0.17 -17.45
C ALA A 190 -0.55 -1.11 -18.63
N ARG A 191 -0.70 -2.44 -18.45
CA ARG A 191 -0.37 -3.42 -19.49
C ARG A 191 -1.50 -3.53 -20.51
N PRO A 192 -1.18 -3.59 -21.81
CA PRO A 192 -2.17 -3.93 -22.82
C PRO A 192 -2.71 -5.35 -22.57
N SER A 193 -4.03 -5.53 -22.67
CA SER A 193 -4.73 -6.79 -22.41
C SER A 193 -4.39 -7.92 -23.39
N ALA A 194 -3.72 -7.62 -24.50
CA ALA A 194 -3.62 -8.48 -25.67
C ALA A 194 -2.23 -9.08 -25.97
N GLY A 195 -1.24 -9.02 -25.06
CA GLY A 195 0.11 -9.52 -25.38
C GLY A 195 0.99 -9.95 -24.21
N ARG A 196 1.98 -10.81 -24.48
CA ARG A 196 3.12 -11.07 -23.58
C ARG A 196 3.99 -9.83 -23.56
N TRP A 197 3.76 -9.01 -22.57
CA TRP A 197 4.52 -7.79 -22.36
C TRP A 197 5.92 -8.15 -21.83
N PRO A 198 7.02 -7.71 -22.49
CA PRO A 198 8.37 -8.18 -22.13
C PRO A 198 8.83 -7.67 -20.76
N PHE A 199 8.22 -6.60 -20.24
CA PHE A 199 8.62 -6.01 -18.97
C PHE A 199 7.79 -6.56 -17.81
N ALA A 200 8.45 -7.25 -16.89
CA ALA A 200 7.87 -7.58 -15.59
C ALA A 200 7.73 -6.30 -14.73
N PRO A 201 6.80 -6.24 -13.77
CA PRO A 201 6.78 -5.13 -12.83
C PRO A 201 8.06 -5.24 -12.01
N ALA A 202 8.97 -4.29 -12.20
CA ALA A 202 10.24 -4.23 -11.50
C ALA A 202 10.31 -2.95 -10.69
N ALA A 203 11.24 -2.92 -9.74
CA ALA A 203 11.57 -1.71 -8.99
C ALA A 203 12.02 -0.59 -9.92
N LEU A 204 11.47 0.62 -9.73
CA LEU A 204 12.04 1.81 -10.34
C LEU A 204 13.27 2.24 -9.54
N HIS A 205 14.44 1.89 -10.06
CA HIS A 205 15.72 2.40 -9.59
C HIS A 205 16.19 3.53 -10.50
N LEU A 206 16.32 4.72 -9.92
CA LEU A 206 16.96 5.85 -10.58
C LEU A 206 18.44 5.78 -10.21
N SER A 207 19.22 5.08 -11.02
CA SER A 207 20.68 4.91 -10.89
C SER A 207 21.39 5.36 -12.17
N PRO A 208 22.67 5.77 -12.10
CA PRO A 208 23.47 6.00 -13.30
C PRO A 208 23.49 4.77 -14.19
N THR A 209 23.55 4.98 -15.51
CA THR A 209 23.57 3.92 -16.52
C THR A 209 24.89 3.16 -16.52
N GLU A 210 25.99 3.82 -16.18
CA GLU A 210 27.29 3.17 -15.94
C GLU A 210 27.39 2.76 -14.46
N PRO A 211 27.28 1.46 -14.14
CA PRO A 211 27.18 0.96 -12.77
C PRO A 211 28.54 0.88 -12.05
N ASP A 212 29.54 1.67 -12.44
CA ASP A 212 30.93 1.47 -12.03
C ASP A 212 31.20 1.63 -10.52
N THR A 213 30.20 2.09 -9.73
CA THR A 213 30.28 2.03 -8.28
C THR A 213 29.12 1.24 -7.66
N ALA A 214 29.45 0.18 -6.93
CA ALA A 214 28.51 -0.53 -6.06
C ALA A 214 27.78 0.42 -5.08
N GLU A 215 28.39 1.57 -4.79
CA GLU A 215 27.82 2.64 -3.98
C GLU A 215 26.60 3.32 -4.64
N ALA A 216 26.67 3.66 -5.93
CA ALA A 216 25.53 4.27 -6.63
C ALA A 216 24.31 3.35 -6.66
N THR A 217 24.52 2.05 -6.89
CA THR A 217 23.46 1.02 -6.84
C THR A 217 22.88 0.87 -5.43
N ARG A 218 23.74 0.90 -4.40
CA ARG A 218 23.28 0.88 -3.00
C ARG A 218 22.46 2.12 -2.66
N GLN A 219 22.89 3.30 -3.09
CA GLN A 219 22.15 4.55 -2.85
C GLN A 219 20.80 4.54 -3.57
N ALA A 220 20.75 4.15 -4.84
CA ALA A 220 19.49 4.03 -5.59
C ALA A 220 18.53 3.00 -4.95
N SER A 221 19.07 1.94 -4.35
CA SER A 221 18.29 0.96 -3.60
C SER A 221 17.74 1.53 -2.29
N LYS A 222 18.55 2.32 -1.56
CA LYS A 222 18.11 3.01 -0.34
C LYS A 222 17.03 4.06 -0.63
N ASP A 223 17.24 4.89 -1.66
CA ASP A 223 16.27 5.91 -2.07
C ASP A 223 14.95 5.28 -2.50
N HIS A 224 15.02 4.17 -3.25
CA HIS A 224 13.86 3.39 -3.60
C HIS A 224 13.14 2.85 -2.34
N ALA A 225 13.88 2.22 -1.42
CA ALA A 225 13.30 1.65 -0.20
C ALA A 225 12.62 2.72 0.67
N ARG A 226 13.22 3.92 0.77
CA ARG A 226 12.63 5.09 1.44
C ARG A 226 11.27 5.45 0.82
N ILE A 227 11.23 5.62 -0.50
CA ILE A 227 10.00 6.00 -1.21
C ILE A 227 8.94 4.90 -1.13
N ALA A 228 9.34 3.64 -1.26
CA ALA A 228 8.42 2.51 -1.09
C ALA A 228 7.83 2.45 0.33
N ALA A 229 8.64 2.76 1.36
CA ALA A 229 8.16 2.85 2.73
C ALA A 229 7.18 4.01 2.91
N ASP A 230 7.51 5.20 2.39
CA ASP A 230 6.61 6.36 2.46
C ASP A 230 5.28 6.09 1.74
N LEU A 231 5.30 5.39 0.59
CA LEU A 231 4.10 4.98 -0.13
C LEU A 231 3.29 3.92 0.64
N ALA A 232 3.97 2.96 1.26
CA ALA A 232 3.32 1.95 2.06
C ALA A 232 2.58 2.56 3.25
N ASP A 233 3.28 3.39 4.02
CA ASP A 233 2.76 3.94 5.27
C ASP A 233 1.68 5.00 5.02
N ASN A 234 1.86 5.88 4.03
CA ASN A 234 0.93 6.98 3.81
C ASN A 234 -0.22 6.65 2.84
N HIS A 235 -0.08 5.62 1.99
CA HIS A 235 -1.07 5.34 0.94
C HIS A 235 -1.57 3.90 0.88
N TRP A 236 -0.68 2.91 0.81
CA TRP A 236 -1.11 1.52 0.58
C TRP A 236 -1.74 0.88 1.81
N LEU A 237 -1.11 0.99 2.99
CA LEU A 237 -1.63 0.41 4.23
C LEU A 237 -2.99 1.03 4.63
N PRO A 238 -3.19 2.36 4.59
CA PRO A 238 -4.50 2.98 4.82
C PRO A 238 -5.60 2.44 3.89
N ARG A 239 -5.26 2.10 2.66
CA ARG A 239 -6.21 1.56 1.66
C ARG A 239 -6.28 0.04 1.67
N GLY A 240 -5.67 -0.58 2.67
CA GLY A 240 -5.58 -2.03 2.84
C GLY A 240 -4.88 -2.79 1.72
N ALA A 241 -4.06 -2.11 0.93
CA ALA A 241 -3.31 -2.69 -0.19
C ALA A 241 -2.03 -3.38 0.32
N LEU A 242 -2.17 -4.36 1.22
CA LEU A 242 -1.06 -5.07 1.87
C LEU A 242 -0.05 -5.66 0.88
N PHE A 243 -0.53 -6.26 -0.21
CA PHE A 243 0.35 -6.78 -1.25
C PHE A 243 1.05 -5.68 -2.04
N GLY A 244 0.40 -4.54 -2.26
CA GLY A 244 1.03 -3.35 -2.86
C GLY A 244 2.19 -2.87 -2.01
N ALA A 245 1.96 -2.73 -0.70
CA ALA A 245 2.99 -2.41 0.28
C ALA A 245 4.13 -3.44 0.27
N ALA A 246 3.82 -4.74 0.38
CA ALA A 246 4.81 -5.80 0.35
C ALA A 246 5.62 -5.81 -0.95
N THR A 247 4.98 -5.55 -2.10
CA THR A 247 5.67 -5.47 -3.39
C THR A 247 6.62 -4.27 -3.47
N GLY A 248 6.26 -3.13 -2.88
CA GLY A 248 7.13 -1.96 -2.82
C GLY A 248 8.38 -2.22 -1.99
N PHE A 249 8.24 -2.88 -0.83
CA PHE A 249 9.37 -3.16 0.06
C PHE A 249 10.26 -4.32 -0.37
N ALA A 250 9.68 -5.36 -0.96
CA ALA A 250 10.35 -6.64 -1.17
C ALA A 250 10.47 -7.00 -2.66
N LEU A 251 10.91 -6.00 -3.42
CA LEU A 251 11.10 -6.00 -4.87
C LEU A 251 11.61 -7.33 -5.41
N GLY A 252 10.82 -7.92 -6.30
CA GLY A 252 11.24 -9.04 -7.16
C GLY A 252 11.30 -10.42 -6.52
N THR A 253 11.27 -10.55 -5.19
CA THR A 253 11.26 -11.89 -4.54
C THR A 253 9.84 -12.32 -4.20
N VAL A 254 9.46 -13.52 -4.65
CA VAL A 254 8.17 -14.14 -4.29
C VAL A 254 8.02 -14.23 -2.76
N ARG A 255 9.14 -14.46 -2.05
CA ARG A 255 9.21 -14.49 -0.59
C ARG A 255 8.71 -13.20 0.07
N GLY A 256 9.09 -12.06 -0.50
CA GLY A 256 8.67 -10.74 -0.04
C GLY A 256 7.16 -10.52 -0.07
N ARG A 257 6.53 -10.95 -1.16
CA ARG A 257 5.07 -10.84 -1.36
C ARG A 257 4.26 -11.72 -0.40
N LEU A 258 4.85 -12.84 0.01
CA LEU A 258 4.23 -13.80 0.93
C LEU A 258 4.50 -13.47 2.40
N LEU A 259 5.36 -12.49 2.69
CA LEU A 259 5.71 -12.11 4.07
C LEU A 259 4.47 -11.77 4.93
N PRO A 260 3.48 -10.98 4.45
CA PRO A 260 2.26 -10.71 5.24
C PRO A 260 1.42 -11.97 5.51
N LEU A 261 1.61 -13.03 4.71
CA LEU A 261 0.89 -14.30 4.85
C LEU A 261 1.65 -15.31 5.70
N ALA A 262 2.93 -15.10 6.02
CA ALA A 262 3.74 -16.06 6.76
C ALA A 262 3.16 -16.33 8.16
N PHE A 263 2.89 -15.27 8.92
CA PHE A 263 2.29 -15.38 10.26
C PHE A 263 0.90 -16.02 10.25
N PRO A 264 -0.09 -15.54 9.48
CA PRO A 264 -1.43 -16.14 9.51
C PRO A 264 -1.45 -17.58 8.98
N SER A 265 -0.53 -17.96 8.07
CA SER A 265 -0.40 -19.35 7.64
C SER A 265 0.06 -20.26 8.78
N LEU A 266 1.03 -19.82 9.58
CA LEU A 266 1.46 -20.55 10.78
C LEU A 266 0.35 -20.60 11.84
N ALA A 267 -0.38 -19.49 12.04
CA ALA A 267 -1.54 -19.46 12.94
C ALA A 267 -2.63 -20.44 12.50
N LEU A 268 -2.92 -20.56 11.20
CA LEU A 268 -3.84 -21.55 10.67
C LEU A 268 -3.41 -22.99 10.96
N VAL A 269 -2.11 -23.28 10.85
CA VAL A 269 -1.57 -24.59 11.24
C VAL A 269 -1.80 -24.83 12.73
N LEU A 270 -1.59 -23.83 13.60
CA LEU A 270 -1.89 -23.94 15.03
C LEU A 270 -3.38 -24.17 15.30
N CYS A 271 -4.27 -23.46 14.60
CA CYS A 271 -5.72 -23.72 14.66
C CYS A 271 -6.02 -25.17 14.27
N ALA A 272 -5.50 -25.63 13.14
CA ALA A 272 -5.73 -26.99 12.67
C ALA A 272 -5.22 -28.04 13.67
N LEU A 273 -4.03 -27.83 14.26
CA LEU A 273 -3.49 -28.71 15.31
C LEU A 273 -4.42 -28.74 16.53
N LEU A 274 -4.81 -27.57 17.04
CA LEU A 274 -5.69 -27.44 18.21
C LEU A 274 -7.04 -28.15 18.01
N PHE A 275 -7.62 -28.05 16.81
CA PHE A 275 -8.93 -28.63 16.50
C PHE A 275 -8.87 -30.05 15.92
N SER A 276 -7.68 -30.64 15.76
CA SER A 276 -7.52 -31.93 15.06
C SER A 276 -8.00 -33.16 15.84
N GLN A 277 -8.32 -33.04 17.14
CA GLN A 277 -8.60 -34.12 18.12
C GLN A 277 -7.52 -35.23 18.24
N LYS A 278 -6.61 -35.33 17.27
CA LYS A 278 -5.54 -36.34 17.19
C LYS A 278 -4.23 -35.87 17.80
N VAL A 279 -4.05 -34.56 17.95
CA VAL A 279 -2.87 -33.94 18.53
C VAL A 279 -3.24 -33.40 19.90
N ASP A 280 -2.38 -33.64 20.88
CA ASP A 280 -2.51 -33.08 22.22
C ASP A 280 -2.54 -31.55 22.13
N ALA A 281 -3.55 -30.91 22.73
CA ALA A 281 -3.70 -29.46 22.67
C ALA A 281 -2.52 -28.72 23.32
N ASP A 282 -1.79 -29.41 24.21
CA ASP A 282 -0.53 -28.91 24.75
C ASP A 282 0.52 -28.62 23.68
N VAL A 283 0.59 -29.43 22.61
CA VAL A 283 1.51 -29.20 21.49
C VAL A 283 1.17 -27.89 20.77
N ALA A 284 -0.12 -27.62 20.55
CA ALA A 284 -0.58 -26.40 19.90
C ALA A 284 -0.23 -25.16 20.75
N ARG A 285 -0.42 -25.25 22.07
CA ARG A 285 -0.08 -24.21 23.04
C ARG A 285 1.41 -23.86 23.05
N TRP A 286 2.29 -24.86 23.14
CA TRP A 286 3.74 -24.62 23.12
C TRP A 286 4.23 -24.13 21.74
N SER A 287 3.63 -24.63 20.67
CA SER A 287 3.93 -24.18 19.31
C SER A 287 3.53 -22.71 19.10
N ALA A 288 2.43 -22.25 19.70
CA ALA A 288 2.06 -20.84 19.70
C ALA A 288 3.11 -19.96 20.39
N LEU A 289 3.72 -20.45 21.48
CA LEU A 289 4.76 -19.70 22.20
C LEU A 289 6.03 -19.60 21.37
N GLY A 290 6.45 -20.71 20.78
CA GLY A 290 7.57 -20.75 19.84
C GLY A 290 7.34 -19.83 18.64
N MET A 291 6.13 -19.80 18.08
CA MET A 291 5.77 -18.93 16.97
C MET A 291 5.86 -17.44 17.33
N VAL A 292 5.35 -17.02 18.49
CA VAL A 292 5.46 -15.62 18.93
C VAL A 292 6.91 -15.26 19.24
N GLY A 293 7.66 -16.13 19.93
CA GLY A 293 9.08 -15.90 20.20
C GLY A 293 9.92 -15.78 18.93
N ALA A 294 9.70 -16.67 17.96
CA ALA A 294 10.37 -16.61 16.66
C ALA A 294 9.96 -15.36 15.86
N GLY A 295 8.68 -14.97 15.91
CA GLY A 295 8.18 -13.75 15.28
C GLY A 295 8.83 -12.48 15.84
N LEU A 296 8.95 -12.38 17.17
CA LEU A 296 9.63 -11.27 17.85
C LEU A 296 11.12 -11.23 17.51
N LEU A 297 11.80 -12.39 17.49
CA LEU A 297 13.21 -12.45 17.11
C LEU A 297 13.41 -12.06 15.65
N ALA A 298 12.55 -12.54 14.74
CA ALA A 298 12.56 -12.16 13.34
C ALA A 298 12.32 -10.66 13.14
N ALA A 299 11.46 -10.06 13.97
CA ALA A 299 11.24 -8.62 13.99
C ALA A 299 12.51 -7.86 14.40
N ILE A 300 13.15 -8.25 15.50
CA ILE A 300 14.35 -7.59 16.03
C ILE A 300 15.55 -7.73 15.08
N VAL A 301 15.74 -8.90 14.47
CA VAL A 301 16.94 -9.21 13.67
C VAL A 301 16.77 -8.88 12.18
N GLY A 302 15.55 -9.02 11.65
CA GLY A 302 15.32 -9.04 10.20
C GLY A 302 14.52 -7.88 9.62
N LEU A 303 13.73 -7.17 10.44
CA LEU A 303 12.97 -6.00 9.99
C LEU A 303 13.87 -4.77 10.12
N GLY A 304 14.61 -4.45 9.05
CA GLY A 304 15.33 -3.18 8.98
C GLY A 304 14.38 -1.96 9.05
N ASP A 305 14.97 -0.77 9.18
CA ASP A 305 14.24 0.50 9.34
C ASP A 305 12.99 0.57 8.44
N ARG A 306 11.81 0.67 9.07
CA ARG A 306 10.48 0.82 8.46
C ARG A 306 9.79 -0.43 7.91
N LYS A 307 10.32 -1.64 8.07
CA LYS A 307 9.57 -2.87 7.74
C LYS A 307 8.54 -3.29 8.81
N ASP A 308 8.57 -2.64 9.97
CA ASP A 308 7.65 -2.88 11.08
C ASP A 308 6.19 -2.65 10.70
N SER A 309 5.93 -1.73 9.76
CA SER A 309 4.58 -1.44 9.27
C SER A 309 3.99 -2.60 8.47
N LEU A 310 4.81 -3.37 7.74
CA LEU A 310 4.37 -4.58 7.02
C LEU A 310 4.10 -5.76 7.94
N ALA A 311 4.88 -5.89 9.02
CA ALA A 311 4.66 -6.92 10.02
C ALA A 311 3.44 -6.61 10.89
N LEU A 312 2.81 -5.44 10.71
CA LEU A 312 1.62 -4.99 11.44
C LEU A 312 1.80 -5.15 12.96
N LEU A 313 3.01 -4.93 13.49
CA LEU A 313 3.36 -5.20 14.91
C LEU A 313 2.49 -4.44 15.91
N ARG A 314 1.80 -3.38 15.46
CA ARG A 314 0.80 -2.66 16.24
C ARG A 314 -0.47 -3.46 16.51
N MET A 315 -0.84 -4.39 15.64
CA MET A 315 -2.00 -5.28 15.84
C MET A 315 -1.81 -6.22 17.04
N PRO A 316 -0.73 -7.02 17.15
CA PRO A 316 -0.54 -7.88 18.30
C PRO A 316 -0.38 -7.09 19.61
N ALA A 317 0.28 -5.93 19.59
CA ALA A 317 0.39 -5.08 20.77
C ALA A 317 -0.99 -4.57 21.25
N ALA A 318 -1.81 -4.04 20.34
CA ALA A 318 -3.16 -3.55 20.67
C ALA A 318 -4.09 -4.70 21.11
N ALA A 319 -4.02 -5.85 20.45
CA ALA A 319 -4.76 -7.05 20.82
C ALA A 319 -4.38 -7.55 22.22
N LEU A 320 -3.09 -7.53 22.57
CA LEU A 320 -2.62 -7.89 23.90
C LEU A 320 -3.20 -6.97 24.99
N VAL A 321 -3.22 -5.65 24.76
CA VAL A 321 -3.86 -4.69 25.68
C VAL A 321 -5.34 -5.02 25.87
N GLY A 322 -6.05 -5.32 24.77
CA GLY A 322 -7.45 -5.75 24.83
C GLY A 322 -7.66 -7.02 25.66
N LEU A 323 -6.77 -8.00 25.53
CA LEU A 323 -6.82 -9.23 26.32
C LEU A 323 -6.51 -9.00 27.81
N LEU A 324 -5.54 -8.15 28.13
CA LEU A 324 -5.25 -7.78 29.52
C LEU A 324 -6.45 -7.08 30.17
N ALA A 325 -7.16 -6.23 29.42
CA ALA A 325 -8.41 -5.64 29.88
C ALA A 325 -9.50 -6.71 30.11
N LEU A 326 -9.64 -7.70 29.22
CA LEU A 326 -10.58 -8.80 29.40
C LEU A 326 -10.27 -9.63 30.65
N LEU A 327 -8.99 -9.96 30.87
CA LEU A 327 -8.52 -10.72 32.03
C LEU A 327 -8.69 -9.95 33.35
N SER A 328 -8.84 -8.62 33.31
CA SER A 328 -9.15 -7.82 34.49
C SER A 328 -10.62 -7.95 34.94
N PHE A 329 -11.51 -8.45 34.08
CA PHE A 329 -12.87 -8.79 34.48
C PHE A 329 -12.90 -10.12 35.25
N THR A 330 -13.88 -10.25 36.14
CA THR A 330 -14.08 -11.47 36.93
C THR A 330 -14.21 -12.69 36.03
N SER A 331 -13.66 -13.83 36.45
CA SER A 331 -13.67 -15.07 35.64
C SER A 331 -15.05 -15.53 35.20
N ARG A 332 -16.08 -15.16 35.97
CA ARG A 332 -17.50 -15.38 35.66
C ARG A 332 -17.94 -14.87 34.29
N TRP A 333 -17.34 -13.77 33.81
CA TRP A 333 -17.77 -13.10 32.58
C TRP A 333 -17.22 -13.81 31.34
N TRP A 334 -15.94 -14.18 31.36
CA TRP A 334 -15.29 -14.80 30.21
C TRP A 334 -15.36 -16.34 30.21
N LEU A 335 -15.76 -16.95 31.32
CA LEU A 335 -16.12 -18.38 31.40
C LEU A 335 -17.59 -18.69 31.12
N ASP A 336 -18.43 -17.67 30.88
CA ASP A 336 -19.86 -17.85 30.59
C ASP A 336 -20.06 -18.77 29.36
N PRO A 337 -20.86 -19.86 29.45
CA PRO A 337 -21.18 -20.76 28.34
C PRO A 337 -21.70 -20.09 27.07
N HIS A 338 -22.24 -18.88 27.17
CA HIS A 338 -22.75 -18.07 26.07
C HIS A 338 -21.86 -16.87 25.72
N GLY A 339 -20.78 -16.62 26.48
CA GLY A 339 -19.85 -15.51 26.26
C GLY A 339 -19.24 -15.50 24.85
N TRP A 340 -19.03 -16.68 24.25
CA TRP A 340 -18.53 -16.80 22.87
C TRP A 340 -19.39 -16.04 21.85
N ARG A 341 -20.70 -15.86 22.08
CA ARG A 341 -21.60 -15.09 21.20
C ARG A 341 -21.22 -13.61 21.17
N VAL A 342 -20.82 -13.06 22.32
CA VAL A 342 -20.30 -11.69 22.43
C VAL A 342 -19.00 -11.57 21.64
N GLY A 343 -18.09 -12.53 21.80
CA GLY A 343 -16.87 -12.64 21.01
C GLY A 343 -17.11 -12.62 19.50
N ALA A 344 -17.97 -13.53 19.04
CA ALA A 344 -18.33 -13.64 17.63
C ALA A 344 -18.99 -12.35 17.09
N GLY A 345 -19.87 -11.73 17.88
CA GLY A 345 -20.49 -10.45 17.54
C GLY A 345 -19.49 -9.31 17.43
N LEU A 346 -18.55 -9.20 18.39
CA LEU A 346 -17.46 -8.22 18.35
C LEU A 346 -16.54 -8.44 17.16
N LEU A 347 -16.18 -9.68 16.86
CA LEU A 347 -15.39 -10.05 15.69
C LEU A 347 -16.09 -9.62 14.38
N ALA A 348 -17.37 -9.95 14.24
CA ALA A 348 -18.16 -9.57 13.06
C ALA A 348 -18.27 -8.04 12.92
N GLY A 349 -18.53 -7.33 14.02
CA GLY A 349 -18.58 -5.87 14.04
C GLY A 349 -17.23 -5.22 13.68
N ALA A 350 -16.13 -5.76 14.20
CA ALA A 350 -14.77 -5.33 13.87
C ALA A 350 -14.42 -5.55 12.39
N LEU A 351 -14.80 -6.69 11.82
CA LEU A 351 -14.61 -6.97 10.39
C LEU A 351 -15.44 -6.01 9.51
N LEU A 352 -16.70 -5.75 9.89
CA LEU A 352 -17.54 -4.78 9.20
C LEU A 352 -16.94 -3.37 9.26
N TYR A 353 -16.42 -2.98 10.43
CA TYR A 353 -15.74 -1.70 10.62
C TYR A 353 -14.55 -1.55 9.66
N VAL A 354 -13.68 -2.55 9.56
CA VAL A 354 -12.52 -2.50 8.63
C VAL A 354 -12.98 -2.31 7.18
N VAL A 355 -14.06 -2.97 6.75
CA VAL A 355 -14.61 -2.77 5.40
C VAL A 355 -15.13 -1.35 5.21
N LEU A 356 -15.88 -0.82 6.18
CA LEU A 356 -16.40 0.55 6.14
C LEU A 356 -15.27 1.58 6.07
N GLU A 357 -14.22 1.38 6.85
CA GLU A 357 -13.04 2.24 6.86
C GLU A 357 -12.37 2.27 5.48
N LEU A 358 -12.13 1.10 4.87
CA LEU A 358 -11.58 1.04 3.50
C LEU A 358 -12.47 1.75 2.48
N ARG A 359 -13.80 1.74 2.65
CA ARG A 359 -14.72 2.50 1.80
C ARG A 359 -14.56 4.01 1.98
N LEU A 360 -14.36 4.48 3.21
CA LEU A 360 -14.07 5.88 3.52
C LEU A 360 -12.74 6.33 2.91
N HIS A 361 -11.76 5.42 2.78
CA HIS A 361 -10.50 5.66 2.07
C HIS A 361 -10.57 5.49 0.54
N GLY A 362 -11.78 5.59 -0.05
CA GLY A 362 -11.97 5.61 -1.50
C GLY A 362 -11.81 4.25 -2.19
N VAL A 363 -11.63 3.16 -1.44
CA VAL A 363 -11.55 1.82 -2.04
C VAL A 363 -12.95 1.39 -2.50
N ARG A 364 -13.08 0.91 -3.74
CA ARG A 364 -14.35 0.37 -4.29
C ARG A 364 -14.89 -0.79 -3.44
N LEU A 365 -16.20 -1.05 -3.48
CA LEU A 365 -16.84 -2.03 -2.60
C LEU A 365 -16.20 -3.43 -2.65
N TRP A 366 -16.06 -4.02 -3.84
CA TRP A 366 -15.52 -5.38 -3.97
C TRP A 366 -14.05 -5.49 -3.53
N PRO A 367 -13.14 -4.58 -3.97
CA PRO A 367 -11.80 -4.54 -3.41
C PRO A 367 -11.77 -4.27 -1.90
N ALA A 368 -12.66 -3.43 -1.37
CA ALA A 368 -12.74 -3.13 0.06
C ALA A 368 -13.14 -4.37 0.87
N LEU A 369 -14.10 -5.17 0.39
CA LEU A 369 -14.46 -6.45 1.01
C LEU A 369 -13.28 -7.42 0.98
N GLY A 370 -12.60 -7.58 -0.16
CA GLY A 370 -11.45 -8.49 -0.27
C GLY A 370 -10.26 -8.08 0.60
N ARG A 371 -9.89 -6.80 0.57
CA ARG A 371 -8.81 -6.23 1.40
C ARG A 371 -9.17 -6.25 2.88
N GLY A 372 -10.41 -5.91 3.22
CA GLY A 372 -10.90 -5.90 4.59
C GLY A 372 -10.99 -7.31 5.17
N ALA A 373 -11.46 -8.29 4.40
CA ALA A 373 -11.44 -9.69 4.79
C ALA A 373 -10.01 -10.20 5.02
N LEU A 374 -9.06 -9.83 4.14
CA LEU A 374 -7.65 -10.20 4.31
C LEU A 374 -7.04 -9.59 5.58
N ILE A 375 -7.20 -8.29 5.80
CA ILE A 375 -6.69 -7.60 6.99
C ILE A 375 -7.35 -8.16 8.25
N GLY A 376 -8.67 -8.31 8.22
CA GLY A 376 -9.44 -8.90 9.29
C GLY A 376 -9.00 -10.31 9.62
N PHE A 377 -8.73 -11.14 8.61
CA PHE A 377 -8.19 -12.47 8.78
C PHE A 377 -6.81 -12.44 9.47
N ILE A 378 -5.88 -11.60 8.99
CA ILE A 378 -4.54 -11.45 9.60
C ILE A 378 -4.67 -11.01 11.06
N GLY A 379 -5.45 -9.96 11.34
CA GLY A 379 -5.68 -9.46 12.70
C GLY A 379 -6.33 -10.49 13.62
N THR A 380 -7.30 -11.26 13.10
CA THR A 380 -7.95 -12.36 13.83
C THR A 380 -6.93 -13.46 14.16
N MET A 381 -6.02 -13.80 13.25
CA MET A 381 -4.98 -14.79 13.50
C MET A 381 -3.98 -14.32 14.57
N TYR A 382 -3.58 -13.04 14.57
CA TYR A 382 -2.78 -12.47 15.67
C TYR A 382 -3.52 -12.53 17.00
N ALA A 383 -4.77 -12.07 17.03
CA ALA A 383 -5.61 -12.11 18.22
C ALA A 383 -5.83 -13.53 18.73
N PHE A 384 -6.01 -14.51 17.84
CA PHE A 384 -6.18 -15.92 18.19
C PHE A 384 -4.93 -16.51 18.83
N VAL A 385 -3.75 -16.31 18.22
CA VAL A 385 -2.48 -16.83 18.77
C VAL A 385 -2.21 -16.21 20.14
N LEU A 386 -2.45 -14.91 20.31
CA LEU A 386 -2.32 -14.26 21.61
C LEU A 386 -3.35 -14.75 22.62
N SER A 387 -4.59 -14.97 22.20
CA SER A 387 -5.64 -15.54 23.06
C SER A 387 -5.27 -16.94 23.54
N LEU A 388 -4.73 -17.78 22.64
CA LEU A 388 -4.23 -19.11 22.96
C LEU A 388 -3.08 -19.07 23.96
N LEU A 389 -2.15 -18.13 23.82
CA LEU A 389 -1.05 -17.95 24.78
C LEU A 389 -1.54 -17.45 26.14
N LEU A 390 -2.42 -16.46 26.14
CA LEU A 390 -2.93 -15.90 27.39
C LEU A 390 -3.78 -16.94 28.11
N LEU A 391 -4.70 -17.62 27.43
CA LEU A 391 -5.48 -18.71 28.03
C LEU A 391 -4.59 -19.89 28.47
N GLY A 392 -3.53 -20.15 27.72
CA GLY A 392 -2.65 -21.30 27.93
C GLY A 392 -1.67 -21.16 29.10
N PHE A 393 -1.19 -19.95 29.34
CA PHE A 393 -0.09 -19.70 30.28
C PHE A 393 -0.40 -18.59 31.29
N VAL A 394 -1.00 -17.48 30.85
CA VAL A 394 -1.23 -16.30 31.70
C VAL A 394 -2.46 -16.49 32.58
N ALA A 395 -3.61 -16.86 32.02
CA ALA A 395 -4.85 -17.03 32.76
C ALA A 395 -4.74 -18.08 33.87
N PRO A 396 -4.07 -19.24 33.70
CA PRO A 396 -3.87 -20.20 34.79
C PRO A 396 -2.97 -19.68 35.91
N SER A 397 -2.07 -18.74 35.61
CA SER A 397 -1.06 -18.24 36.56
C SER A 397 -1.50 -16.97 37.28
N VAL A 398 -2.27 -16.12 36.61
CA VAL A 398 -2.58 -14.74 37.07
C VAL A 398 -4.09 -14.47 37.10
N GLY A 399 -4.90 -15.32 36.48
CA GLY A 399 -6.35 -15.15 36.46
C GLY A 399 -6.99 -15.46 37.80
N GLU A 400 -8.08 -14.76 38.10
CA GLU A 400 -8.95 -15.11 39.23
C GLU A 400 -9.45 -16.55 39.05
N HIS A 401 -9.12 -17.45 39.98
CA HIS A 401 -9.37 -18.89 39.87
C HIS A 401 -8.60 -19.59 38.73
N GLY A 402 -7.39 -19.11 38.40
CA GLY A 402 -6.54 -19.67 37.35
C GLY A 402 -6.21 -21.15 37.55
N GLU A 403 -6.14 -21.62 38.80
CA GLU A 403 -5.92 -23.02 39.15
C GLU A 403 -7.01 -23.96 38.58
N CYS A 404 -8.25 -23.49 38.40
CA CYS A 404 -9.32 -24.27 37.78
C CYS A 404 -9.06 -24.56 36.30
N LEU A 405 -8.22 -23.73 35.66
CA LEU A 405 -7.87 -23.85 34.25
C LEU A 405 -6.72 -24.86 34.04
N LEU A 406 -6.09 -25.35 35.12
CA LEU A 406 -5.08 -26.40 35.02
C LEU A 406 -5.70 -27.68 34.44
N GLY A 407 -5.03 -28.26 33.45
CA GLY A 407 -5.51 -29.45 32.73
C GLY A 407 -6.65 -29.19 31.74
N TRP A 408 -7.05 -27.94 31.48
CA TRP A 408 -8.09 -27.63 30.49
C TRP A 408 -7.70 -28.04 29.06
N TRP A 409 -6.41 -28.11 28.78
CA TRP A 409 -5.84 -28.56 27.51
C TRP A 409 -5.81 -30.09 27.37
N ASN A 410 -6.07 -30.85 28.44
CA ASN A 410 -6.09 -32.32 28.41
C ASN A 410 -7.47 -32.89 28.02
N THR A 411 -8.44 -32.02 27.76
CA THR A 411 -9.82 -32.37 27.42
C THR A 411 -10.17 -31.87 26.02
N ASP A 412 -11.21 -32.44 25.40
CA ASP A 412 -11.70 -31.98 24.10
C ASP A 412 -12.02 -30.47 24.16
N VAL A 413 -11.49 -29.71 23.21
CA VAL A 413 -11.63 -28.25 23.12
C VAL A 413 -13.08 -27.79 22.96
N TRP A 414 -13.99 -28.67 22.53
CA TRP A 414 -15.42 -28.41 22.39
C TRP A 414 -16.26 -28.88 23.59
N ALA A 415 -15.67 -29.63 24.52
CA ALA A 415 -16.38 -30.10 25.69
C ALA A 415 -16.49 -28.99 26.75
N ALA A 416 -17.70 -28.76 27.26
CA ALA A 416 -17.90 -27.96 28.46
C ALA A 416 -17.28 -28.69 29.66
N ARG A 417 -16.67 -27.93 30.59
CA ARG A 417 -15.98 -28.52 31.75
C ARG A 417 -16.66 -28.12 33.05
N PRO A 418 -16.96 -29.06 33.96
CA PRO A 418 -17.33 -28.69 35.32
C PRO A 418 -16.11 -28.06 36.01
N LEU A 419 -16.32 -26.94 36.72
CA LEU A 419 -15.26 -26.27 37.49
C LEU A 419 -15.02 -26.98 38.84
N ALA A 420 -14.93 -28.31 38.79
CA ALA A 420 -14.74 -29.17 39.96
C ALA A 420 -13.36 -28.93 40.58
N GLY A 421 -13.32 -28.65 41.88
CA GLY A 421 -12.10 -28.25 42.61
C GLY A 421 -12.05 -26.76 42.95
N CYS A 422 -13.00 -25.96 42.45
CA CYS A 422 -13.08 -24.53 42.75
C CYS A 422 -14.36 -24.24 43.52
N LYS A 423 -14.24 -24.18 44.85
CA LYS A 423 -15.37 -24.07 45.80
C LYS A 423 -16.34 -22.92 45.48
N GLU A 424 -15.87 -21.84 44.88
CA GLU A 424 -16.71 -20.67 44.56
C GLU A 424 -17.49 -20.80 43.24
N LEU A 425 -17.19 -21.81 42.41
CA LEU A 425 -17.75 -22.00 41.06
C LEU A 425 -18.27 -23.42 40.83
N GLU A 426 -18.39 -24.23 41.88
CA GLU A 426 -18.59 -25.69 41.83
C GLU A 426 -19.88 -26.11 41.12
N ASP A 427 -20.95 -25.31 41.21
CA ASP A 427 -22.24 -25.57 40.55
C ASP A 427 -22.27 -25.15 39.06
N ARG A 428 -21.17 -24.62 38.51
CA ARG A 428 -21.14 -24.05 37.17
C ARG A 428 -20.28 -24.85 36.21
N THR A 429 -20.78 -24.97 34.98
CA THR A 429 -20.01 -25.46 33.84
C THR A 429 -19.34 -24.28 33.15
N ALA A 430 -18.01 -24.33 32.99
CA ALA A 430 -17.30 -23.40 32.14
C ALA A 430 -17.65 -23.63 30.66
N ALA A 431 -17.63 -22.56 29.88
CA ALA A 431 -17.63 -22.65 28.43
C ALA A 431 -16.52 -23.60 27.93
N PRO A 432 -16.72 -24.29 26.79
CA PRO A 432 -15.64 -25.04 26.15
C PRO A 432 -14.47 -24.11 25.82
N ALA A 433 -13.24 -24.64 25.83
CA ALA A 433 -12.03 -23.86 25.55
C ALA A 433 -12.12 -23.13 24.21
N ALA A 434 -12.70 -23.77 23.19
CA ALA A 434 -12.98 -23.15 21.89
C ALA A 434 -13.89 -21.91 22.01
N GLY A 435 -14.92 -21.96 22.85
CA GLY A 435 -15.83 -20.84 23.08
C GLY A 435 -15.13 -19.66 23.76
N VAL A 436 -14.27 -19.94 24.75
CA VAL A 436 -13.48 -18.92 25.43
C VAL A 436 -12.45 -18.31 24.49
N LEU A 437 -11.80 -19.11 23.64
CA LEU A 437 -10.89 -18.60 22.61
C LEU A 437 -11.60 -17.69 21.60
N VAL A 438 -12.83 -18.02 21.18
CA VAL A 438 -13.63 -17.14 20.31
C VAL A 438 -13.96 -15.81 21.02
N LEU A 439 -14.34 -15.85 22.30
CA LEU A 439 -14.55 -14.66 23.10
C LEU A 439 -13.29 -13.79 23.18
N MET A 440 -12.18 -14.36 23.63
CA MET A 440 -10.90 -13.68 23.78
C MET A 440 -10.43 -13.10 22.44
N THR A 441 -10.52 -13.86 21.35
CA THR A 441 -10.09 -13.42 20.01
C THR A 441 -10.93 -12.25 19.51
N GLY A 442 -12.27 -12.37 19.59
CA GLY A 442 -13.18 -11.31 19.13
C GLY A 442 -13.04 -10.03 19.95
N TRP A 443 -12.93 -10.17 21.27
CA TRP A 443 -12.67 -9.04 22.17
C TRP A 443 -11.32 -8.38 21.88
N ALA A 444 -10.25 -9.17 21.80
CA ALA A 444 -8.90 -8.67 21.54
C ALA A 444 -8.81 -7.93 20.20
N PHE A 445 -9.42 -8.49 19.16
CA PHE A 445 -9.43 -7.85 17.85
C PHE A 445 -10.23 -6.54 17.88
N ALA A 446 -11.44 -6.53 18.45
CA ALA A 446 -12.28 -5.34 18.53
C ALA A 446 -11.65 -4.23 19.40
N ALA A 447 -11.19 -4.58 20.60
CA ALA A 447 -10.51 -3.65 21.51
C ALA A 447 -9.17 -3.18 20.92
N GLY A 448 -8.45 -4.05 20.22
CA GLY A 448 -7.22 -3.70 19.51
C GLY A 448 -7.46 -2.69 18.39
N LEU A 449 -8.52 -2.86 17.59
CA LEU A 449 -8.93 -1.85 16.60
C LEU A 449 -9.33 -0.54 17.27
N ALA A 450 -10.12 -0.59 18.35
CA ALA A 450 -10.50 0.62 19.10
C ALA A 450 -9.28 1.35 19.68
N ALA A 451 -8.31 0.62 20.23
CA ALA A 451 -7.07 1.19 20.74
C ALA A 451 -6.22 1.81 19.63
N GLN A 452 -6.17 1.19 18.44
CA GLN A 452 -5.51 1.78 17.28
C GLN A 452 -6.18 3.08 16.84
N ILE A 453 -7.51 3.15 16.85
CA ILE A 453 -8.26 4.37 16.54
C ILE A 453 -7.95 5.49 17.55
N LEU A 454 -7.83 5.14 18.84
CA LEU A 454 -7.63 6.12 19.92
C LEU A 454 -6.18 6.60 20.06
N TRP A 455 -5.20 5.72 19.81
CA TRP A 455 -3.80 5.99 20.12
C TRP A 455 -3.01 6.55 18.94
N ASP A 456 -3.37 6.18 17.71
CA ASP A 456 -2.68 6.67 16.54
C ASP A 456 -3.33 7.98 16.06
N ASP A 457 -2.54 9.06 15.94
CA ASP A 457 -2.85 10.20 15.07
C ASP A 457 -2.93 9.78 13.56
N ARG A 458 -2.56 8.52 13.26
CA ARG A 458 -2.58 7.85 11.94
C ARG A 458 -2.79 6.33 12.09
N PRO A 459 -4.01 5.83 12.38
CA PRO A 459 -4.24 4.41 12.62
C PRO A 459 -3.72 3.53 11.47
N VAL A 460 -3.27 2.32 11.79
CA VAL A 460 -2.86 1.31 10.78
C VAL A 460 -4.02 0.92 9.85
N THR A 461 -5.27 1.10 10.31
CA THR A 461 -6.47 0.97 9.50
C THR A 461 -6.84 2.25 8.74
N ALA A 462 -5.99 3.29 8.77
CA ALA A 462 -6.00 4.58 8.04
C ALA A 462 -6.16 5.84 8.94
N PRO A 463 -5.68 7.03 8.49
CA PRO A 463 -5.73 8.29 9.22
C PRO A 463 -7.18 8.76 9.37
N LEU A 464 -7.85 8.34 10.44
CA LEU A 464 -9.05 9.04 10.90
C LEU A 464 -8.64 10.46 11.30
N GLY A 465 -8.78 11.40 10.38
CA GLY A 465 -8.91 12.80 10.74
C GLY A 465 -7.61 13.57 11.00
N ARG A 466 -6.67 13.55 10.05
CA ARG A 466 -6.44 14.84 9.39
C ARG A 466 -7.23 14.81 8.07
N LEU A 467 -8.56 14.88 8.09
CA LEU A 467 -9.14 16.23 7.92
C LEU A 467 -8.23 17.25 8.60
N ARG A 468 -7.13 17.60 7.93
CA ARG A 468 -6.57 18.93 8.10
C ARG A 468 -7.80 19.77 7.83
N ARG A 469 -8.47 20.26 8.89
CA ARG A 469 -9.60 21.18 8.75
C ARG A 469 -9.09 22.15 7.72
N VAL A 470 -9.63 22.08 6.51
CA VAL A 470 -9.32 23.03 5.45
C VAL A 470 -9.60 24.34 6.13
N ARG A 471 -8.53 25.03 6.53
CA ARG A 471 -8.64 26.28 7.26
C ARG A 471 -9.22 27.18 6.20
N GLY A 472 -10.54 27.41 6.29
CA GLY A 472 -11.39 27.84 5.19
C GLY A 472 -10.64 28.65 4.16
N GLY A 473 -10.41 28.05 2.99
CA GLY A 473 -10.21 28.83 1.78
C GLY A 473 -11.42 29.75 1.70
N ARG A 474 -11.15 31.06 1.75
CA ARG A 474 -12.21 32.07 1.70
C ARG A 474 -13.04 31.86 0.42
N PRO A 475 -14.38 31.98 0.50
CA PRO A 475 -15.24 31.99 -0.67
C PRO A 475 -14.88 33.13 -1.64
#